data_AF-A0AAD2GI82-F1
#
_entry.id   AF-A0AAD2GI82-F1
#
_cell.length_a   1.000
_cell.length_b   1.000
_cell.length_c   1.000
_cell.angle_alpha   90.00
_cell.angle_beta   90.00
_cell.angle_gamma   90.00
#
_symmetry.space_group_name_H-M   'P 1'
#
loop_
_entity.id
_entity.type
_entity.pdbx_description
1 polymer ?
#
loop_
_entity_poly.entity_id
_entity_poly.type
_entity_poly.pdbx_seq_one_letter_code
_entity_poly.pdbx_strand_id
1 'polypeptide(L)'
;MGSGGIADADNTIALGNQSLAVAAGAIAIGQGNKADGANAIALGNGSVTSGANAIALGQGSYAGLENGIAIGGQARAQGTNSVALGAGSVATEDNSVSVGNTTDQRKIVNMAAGDISTSSTDAINGSQLYAISKSVADRLGGGLPSMRKVSLLPRITD
;
A
#
# COMPACT_ATOMS: atom_id res chain seq x y z
N MET A 1 17.99 -14.30 -25.01
CA MET A 1 19.25 -14.16 -24.24
C MET A 1 19.88 -12.84 -24.63
N GLY A 2 19.99 -11.88 -23.70
CA GLY A 2 20.70 -10.63 -23.95
C GLY A 2 22.21 -10.86 -23.82
N SER A 3 23.04 -10.10 -24.55
CA SER A 3 24.48 -10.14 -24.36
C SER A 3 24.82 -9.73 -22.92
N GLY A 4 25.31 -10.68 -22.10
CA GLY A 4 25.76 -10.42 -20.73
C GLY A 4 24.73 -10.63 -19.61
N GLY A 5 23.63 -11.37 -19.85
CA GLY A 5 22.80 -11.88 -18.76
C GLY A 5 23.47 -13.07 -18.07
N ILE A 6 23.50 -13.08 -16.74
CA ILE A 6 24.11 -14.12 -15.90
C ILE A 6 22.99 -14.86 -15.15
N ALA A 7 22.92 -16.17 -15.37
CA ALA A 7 21.97 -17.09 -14.75
C ALA A 7 22.78 -18.17 -14.02
N ASP A 8 23.07 -17.93 -12.74
CA ASP A 8 24.13 -18.65 -11.98
C ASP A 8 23.60 -19.83 -11.14
N ALA A 9 22.28 -19.98 -11.03
CA ALA A 9 21.64 -21.01 -10.20
C ALA A 9 20.56 -21.78 -10.95
N ASP A 10 20.11 -22.89 -10.34
CA ASP A 10 19.07 -23.75 -10.88
C ASP A 10 17.79 -22.98 -11.20
N ASN A 11 17.19 -23.29 -12.35
CA ASN A 11 15.88 -22.81 -12.77
C ASN A 11 15.77 -21.27 -12.86
N THR A 12 16.86 -20.59 -13.20
CA THR A 12 16.90 -19.13 -13.32
C THR A 12 16.57 -18.63 -14.72
N ILE A 13 16.12 -17.38 -14.81
CA ILE A 13 15.95 -16.65 -16.07
C ILE A 13 16.68 -15.32 -15.98
N ALA A 14 17.68 -15.11 -16.84
CA ALA A 14 18.36 -13.82 -17.00
C ALA A 14 18.22 -13.33 -18.45
N LEU A 15 17.44 -12.27 -18.66
CA LEU A 15 17.19 -11.68 -19.98
C LEU A 15 17.44 -10.18 -19.96
N GLY A 16 18.60 -9.75 -20.43
CA GLY A 16 18.95 -8.35 -20.57
C GLY A 16 20.46 -8.18 -20.56
N ASN A 17 20.95 -7.02 -21.01
CA ASN A 17 22.36 -6.72 -20.82
C ASN A 17 22.63 -6.55 -19.31
N GLN A 18 23.63 -7.24 -18.77
CA GLN A 18 23.96 -7.19 -17.32
C GLN A 18 22.79 -7.58 -16.39
N SER A 19 21.82 -8.38 -16.85
CA SER A 19 20.79 -8.93 -15.96
C SER A 19 21.38 -10.09 -15.15
N LEU A 20 21.26 -10.10 -13.84
CA LEU A 20 21.80 -11.12 -12.93
C LEU A 20 20.65 -11.82 -12.19
N ALA A 21 20.47 -13.11 -12.45
CA ALA A 21 19.63 -14.01 -11.65
C ALA A 21 20.56 -14.99 -10.91
N VAL A 22 20.84 -14.67 -9.64
CA VAL A 22 21.98 -15.27 -8.92
C VAL A 22 21.56 -16.44 -8.02
N ALA A 23 20.33 -16.44 -7.52
CA ALA A 23 19.82 -17.48 -6.62
C ALA A 23 18.83 -18.42 -7.31
N ALA A 24 18.63 -19.61 -6.73
CA ALA A 24 17.75 -20.63 -7.30
C ALA A 24 16.32 -20.08 -7.54
N GLY A 25 15.76 -20.38 -8.71
CA GLY A 25 14.42 -19.91 -9.12
C GLY A 25 14.31 -18.41 -9.40
N ALA A 26 15.41 -17.65 -9.37
CA ALA A 26 15.38 -16.21 -9.59
C ALA A 26 15.12 -15.83 -11.06
N ILE A 27 14.42 -14.73 -11.26
CA ILE A 27 14.07 -14.18 -12.57
C ILE A 27 14.54 -12.72 -12.63
N ALA A 28 15.43 -12.40 -13.57
CA ALA A 28 15.89 -11.06 -13.85
C ALA A 28 15.65 -10.73 -15.34
N ILE A 29 14.69 -9.85 -15.62
CA ILE A 29 14.31 -9.48 -17.00
C ILE A 29 14.41 -7.97 -17.21
N GLY A 30 15.42 -7.59 -17.96
CA GLY A 30 15.76 -6.24 -18.40
C GLY A 30 17.17 -5.83 -17.98
N GLN A 31 17.65 -4.69 -18.49
CA GLN A 31 19.06 -4.31 -18.37
C GLN A 31 19.42 -3.98 -16.92
N GLY A 32 20.54 -4.53 -16.43
CA GLY A 32 21.08 -4.24 -15.10
C GLY A 32 20.26 -4.75 -13.92
N ASN A 33 19.24 -5.58 -14.15
CA ASN A 33 18.44 -6.13 -13.06
C ASN A 33 19.26 -7.10 -12.22
N LYS A 34 18.97 -7.15 -10.92
CA LYS A 34 19.63 -8.04 -9.98
C LYS A 34 18.59 -8.76 -9.13
N ALA A 35 18.46 -10.07 -9.30
CA ALA A 35 17.62 -10.95 -8.48
C ALA A 35 18.54 -11.85 -7.64
N ASP A 36 18.85 -11.40 -6.42
CA ASP A 36 19.78 -12.06 -5.49
C ASP A 36 19.08 -13.04 -4.54
N GLY A 37 17.80 -12.83 -4.25
CA GLY A 37 17.04 -13.70 -3.36
C GLY A 37 16.59 -14.99 -4.04
N ALA A 38 16.48 -16.09 -3.28
CA ALA A 38 15.85 -17.30 -3.80
C ALA A 38 14.42 -17.01 -4.24
N ASN A 39 14.01 -17.49 -5.42
CA ASN A 39 12.72 -17.19 -6.06
C ASN A 39 12.43 -15.69 -6.27
N ALA A 40 13.46 -14.83 -6.25
CA ALA A 40 13.29 -13.40 -6.45
C ALA A 40 12.90 -13.06 -7.90
N ILE A 41 12.04 -12.06 -8.09
CA ILE A 41 11.65 -11.56 -9.41
C ILE A 41 12.03 -10.09 -9.54
N ALA A 42 12.94 -9.77 -10.47
CA ALA A 42 13.39 -8.43 -10.82
C ALA A 42 13.03 -8.13 -12.30
N LEU A 43 12.01 -7.30 -12.53
CA LEU A 43 11.53 -6.94 -13.88
C LEU A 43 11.58 -5.42 -14.08
N GLY A 44 12.22 -4.96 -15.16
CA GLY A 44 12.40 -3.53 -15.43
C GLY A 44 13.81 -3.19 -15.87
N ASN A 45 14.33 -2.04 -15.46
CA ASN A 45 15.71 -1.63 -15.72
C ASN A 45 16.38 -1.22 -14.41
N GLY A 46 17.49 -1.86 -14.05
CA GLY A 46 18.19 -1.63 -12.80
C GLY A 46 17.38 -1.98 -11.55
N SER A 47 16.35 -2.82 -11.65
CA SER A 47 15.58 -3.26 -10.47
C SER A 47 16.43 -4.23 -9.63
N VAL A 48 16.35 -4.13 -8.30
CA VAL A 48 17.10 -4.98 -7.38
C VAL A 48 16.15 -5.69 -6.43
N THR A 49 16.21 -7.01 -6.40
CA THR A 49 15.38 -7.88 -5.56
C THR A 49 16.29 -8.75 -4.71
N SER A 50 16.56 -8.31 -3.49
CA SER A 50 17.49 -8.95 -2.55
C SER A 50 16.82 -9.96 -1.63
N GLY A 51 15.52 -9.77 -1.33
CA GLY A 51 14.77 -10.66 -0.46
C GLY A 51 14.43 -12.00 -1.11
N ALA A 52 14.39 -13.07 -0.31
CA ALA A 52 13.82 -14.34 -0.77
C ALA A 52 12.31 -14.19 -1.01
N ASN A 53 11.80 -14.82 -2.06
CA ASN A 53 10.42 -14.72 -2.56
C ASN A 53 9.95 -13.27 -2.84
N ALA A 54 10.88 -12.32 -2.91
CA ALA A 54 10.56 -10.92 -3.13
C ALA A 54 10.33 -10.61 -4.62
N ILE A 55 9.64 -9.51 -4.89
CA ILE A 55 9.27 -9.08 -6.23
C ILE A 55 9.55 -7.58 -6.37
N ALA A 56 10.37 -7.19 -7.35
CA ALA A 56 10.55 -5.79 -7.75
C ALA A 56 10.18 -5.62 -9.24
N LEU A 57 9.12 -4.85 -9.52
CA LEU A 57 8.60 -4.57 -10.85
C LEU A 57 8.65 -3.06 -11.14
N GLY A 58 9.59 -2.63 -11.97
CA GLY A 58 9.74 -1.23 -12.38
C GLY A 58 11.20 -0.81 -12.54
N GLN A 59 11.43 0.32 -13.21
CA GLN A 59 12.78 0.88 -13.31
C GLN A 59 13.27 1.27 -11.90
N GLY A 60 14.42 0.72 -11.51
CA GLY A 60 15.08 0.97 -10.21
C GLY A 60 14.24 0.62 -8.96
N SER A 61 13.18 -0.17 -9.11
CA SER A 61 12.43 -0.70 -7.96
C SER A 61 13.33 -1.59 -7.09
N TYR A 62 13.10 -1.56 -5.78
CA TYR A 62 13.90 -2.26 -4.79
C TYR A 62 13.00 -3.07 -3.83
N ALA A 63 13.18 -4.38 -3.78
CA ALA A 63 12.56 -5.24 -2.78
C ALA A 63 13.66 -5.95 -1.97
N GLY A 64 13.95 -5.38 -0.80
CA GLY A 64 15.18 -5.65 -0.06
C GLY A 64 15.13 -6.83 0.91
N LEU A 65 13.96 -7.14 1.44
CA LEU A 65 13.76 -8.13 2.49
C LEU A 65 12.77 -9.22 2.05
N GLU A 66 12.73 -10.32 2.82
CA GLU A 66 11.91 -11.49 2.55
C GLU A 66 10.44 -11.12 2.29
N ASN A 67 9.84 -11.72 1.26
CA ASN A 67 8.46 -11.51 0.84
C ASN A 67 8.11 -10.03 0.50
N GLY A 68 9.12 -9.16 0.31
CA GLY A 68 8.92 -7.77 -0.07
C GLY A 68 8.41 -7.63 -1.50
N ILE A 69 7.41 -6.78 -1.73
CA ILE A 69 6.84 -6.52 -3.06
C ILE A 69 6.94 -5.03 -3.38
N ALA A 70 7.75 -4.66 -4.35
CA ALA A 70 7.88 -3.29 -4.86
C ALA A 70 7.35 -3.20 -6.28
N ILE A 71 6.25 -2.47 -6.50
CA ILE A 71 5.62 -2.33 -7.82
C ILE A 71 5.55 -0.86 -8.20
N GLY A 72 6.25 -0.48 -9.26
CA GLY A 72 6.38 0.89 -9.74
C GLY A 72 7.83 1.34 -9.80
N GLY A 73 8.14 2.27 -10.70
CA GLY A 73 9.49 2.83 -10.80
C GLY A 73 9.93 3.45 -9.48
N GLN A 74 11.16 3.13 -9.03
CA GLN A 74 11.72 3.59 -7.77
C GLN A 74 10.91 3.20 -6.50
N ALA A 75 9.93 2.29 -6.59
CA ALA A 75 9.25 1.77 -5.40
C ALA A 75 10.25 0.99 -4.52
N ARG A 76 10.13 1.10 -3.18
CA ARG A 76 11.04 0.48 -2.22
C ARG A 76 10.29 -0.29 -1.13
N ALA A 77 10.27 -1.61 -1.21
CA ALA A 77 9.82 -2.49 -0.13
C ALA A 77 11.03 -2.84 0.75
N GLN A 78 11.10 -2.23 1.93
CA GLN A 78 12.23 -2.29 2.86
C GLN A 78 11.90 -2.98 4.19
N GLY A 79 10.62 -3.23 4.48
CA GLY A 79 10.19 -4.12 5.56
C GLY A 79 10.00 -5.56 5.08
N THR A 80 10.08 -6.51 6.00
CA THR A 80 9.76 -7.93 5.77
C THR A 80 8.27 -8.06 5.48
N ASN A 81 7.89 -8.86 4.47
CA ASN A 81 6.49 -9.04 4.07
C ASN A 81 5.76 -7.70 3.80
N SER A 82 6.48 -6.70 3.29
CA SER A 82 5.94 -5.37 3.00
C SER A 82 5.64 -5.18 1.51
N VAL A 83 4.68 -4.33 1.20
CA VAL A 83 4.29 -3.97 -0.17
C VAL A 83 4.44 -2.47 -0.38
N ALA A 84 5.34 -2.06 -1.28
CA ALA A 84 5.41 -0.69 -1.80
C ALA A 84 4.73 -0.62 -3.16
N LEU A 85 3.54 -0.01 -3.20
CA LEU A 85 2.67 0.02 -4.38
C LEU A 85 2.61 1.43 -4.98
N GLY A 86 3.11 1.58 -6.21
CA GLY A 86 3.18 2.84 -6.96
C GLY A 86 4.60 3.41 -7.05
N ALA A 87 4.83 4.25 -8.06
CA ALA A 87 6.14 4.85 -8.30
C ALA A 87 6.62 5.69 -7.10
N GLY A 88 7.85 5.48 -6.64
CA GLY A 88 8.41 6.17 -5.48
C GLY A 88 7.74 5.86 -4.13
N SER A 89 6.84 4.86 -4.06
CA SER A 89 6.30 4.40 -2.78
C SER A 89 7.39 3.75 -1.93
N VAL A 90 7.30 3.89 -0.61
CA VAL A 90 8.27 3.35 0.34
C VAL A 90 7.53 2.66 1.48
N ALA A 91 7.76 1.36 1.66
CA ALA A 91 7.24 0.56 2.77
C ALA A 91 8.41 0.12 3.67
N THR A 92 8.59 0.78 4.81
CA THR A 92 9.68 0.50 5.76
C THR A 92 9.27 -0.42 6.90
N GLU A 93 7.98 -0.54 7.17
CA GLU A 93 7.46 -1.37 8.26
C GLU A 93 7.20 -2.80 7.79
N ASP A 94 7.45 -3.77 8.66
CA ASP A 94 7.11 -5.16 8.41
C ASP A 94 5.59 -5.33 8.30
N ASN A 95 5.13 -6.29 7.48
CA ASN A 95 3.71 -6.62 7.31
C ASN A 95 2.82 -5.42 6.92
N SER A 96 3.35 -4.48 6.14
CA SER A 96 2.66 -3.24 5.78
C SER A 96 2.43 -3.11 4.28
N VAL A 97 1.42 -2.32 3.89
CA VAL A 97 1.23 -1.88 2.51
C VAL A 97 1.33 -0.36 2.48
N SER A 98 2.32 0.16 1.76
CA SER A 98 2.48 1.59 1.51
C SER A 98 2.11 1.93 0.07
N VAL A 99 1.17 2.87 -0.07
CA VAL A 99 0.74 3.42 -1.36
C VAL A 99 1.40 4.75 -1.69
N GLY A 100 2.43 5.17 -0.94
CA GLY A 100 3.08 6.47 -1.06
C GLY A 100 4.38 6.53 -0.29
N ASN A 101 4.83 7.73 0.04
CA ASN A 101 5.97 7.96 0.92
C ASN A 101 5.66 9.12 1.89
N THR A 102 6.66 9.57 2.65
CA THR A 102 6.49 10.63 3.68
C THR A 102 6.18 12.02 3.11
N THR A 103 6.43 12.27 1.82
CA THR A 103 6.16 13.55 1.16
C THR A 103 5.02 13.47 0.13
N ASP A 104 4.79 12.28 -0.44
CA ASP A 104 3.81 12.04 -1.51
C ASP A 104 2.80 10.94 -1.11
N GLN A 105 1.89 11.27 -0.21
CA GLN A 105 0.78 10.38 0.15
C GLN A 105 -0.26 10.32 -0.99
N ARG A 106 -0.92 9.17 -1.12
CA ARG A 106 -1.96 8.96 -2.14
C ARG A 106 -3.32 8.75 -1.49
N LYS A 107 -4.35 9.21 -2.18
CA LYS A 107 -5.73 8.82 -1.87
C LYS A 107 -5.98 7.42 -2.40
N ILE A 108 -6.65 6.60 -1.61
CA ILE A 108 -7.25 5.35 -2.07
C ILE A 108 -8.71 5.66 -2.42
N VAL A 109 -9.06 5.59 -3.70
CA VAL A 109 -10.38 5.96 -4.23
C VAL A 109 -11.13 4.73 -4.76
N ASN A 110 -12.45 4.86 -4.93
CA ASN A 110 -13.34 3.76 -5.36
C ASN A 110 -13.36 2.57 -4.39
N MET A 111 -13.12 2.84 -3.11
CA MET A 111 -13.24 1.84 -2.04
C MET A 111 -14.71 1.66 -1.69
N ALA A 112 -15.22 0.43 -1.86
CA ALA A 112 -16.53 0.05 -1.34
C ALA A 112 -16.61 0.29 0.18
N ALA A 113 -17.81 0.43 0.73
CA ALA A 113 -17.97 0.50 2.17
C ALA A 113 -17.56 -0.85 2.77
N GLY A 114 -16.69 -0.83 3.79
CA GLY A 114 -16.30 -2.04 4.51
C GLY A 114 -17.40 -2.51 5.47
N ASP A 115 -17.37 -3.75 5.90
CA ASP A 115 -18.30 -4.21 6.92
C ASP A 115 -17.99 -3.55 8.28
N ILE A 116 -19.03 -3.11 9.00
CA ILE A 116 -18.88 -2.56 10.35
C ILE A 116 -19.40 -3.58 11.36
N SER A 117 -18.49 -4.39 11.90
CA SER A 117 -18.78 -5.41 12.90
C SER A 117 -17.58 -5.62 13.83
N THR A 118 -17.78 -6.31 14.95
CA THR A 118 -16.71 -6.56 15.95
C THR A 118 -15.58 -7.47 15.46
N SER A 119 -15.78 -8.17 14.34
CA SER A 119 -14.79 -9.06 13.73
C SER A 119 -14.30 -8.56 12.37
N SER A 120 -14.73 -7.37 11.93
CA SER A 120 -14.35 -6.83 10.62
C SER A 120 -12.88 -6.42 10.59
N THR A 121 -12.24 -6.69 9.45
CA THR A 121 -10.88 -6.25 9.11
C THR A 121 -10.87 -5.35 7.87
N ASP A 122 -12.04 -4.93 7.40
CA ASP A 122 -12.16 -4.10 6.20
C ASP A 122 -11.71 -2.67 6.47
N ALA A 123 -11.19 -2.03 5.42
CA ALA A 123 -11.01 -0.59 5.45
C ALA A 123 -12.37 0.11 5.41
N ILE A 124 -12.55 1.13 6.26
CA ILE A 124 -13.73 2.01 6.22
C ILE A 124 -13.50 3.16 5.23
N ASN A 125 -14.52 3.53 4.47
CA ASN A 125 -14.44 4.68 3.57
C ASN A 125 -15.10 5.94 4.18
N GLY A 126 -14.90 7.09 3.54
CA GLY A 126 -15.39 8.37 4.05
C GLY A 126 -16.91 8.47 4.20
N SER A 127 -17.70 7.75 3.40
CA SER A 127 -19.17 7.78 3.51
C SER A 127 -19.67 7.15 4.81
N GLN A 128 -18.98 6.10 5.29
CA GLN A 128 -19.32 5.42 6.54
C GLN A 128 -19.00 6.29 7.75
N LEU A 129 -17.81 6.91 7.76
CA LEU A 129 -17.45 7.86 8.82
C LEU A 129 -18.41 9.05 8.84
N TYR A 130 -18.75 9.59 7.67
CA TYR A 130 -19.72 10.69 7.55
C TYR A 130 -21.10 10.31 8.11
N ALA A 131 -21.61 9.11 7.81
CA ALA A 131 -22.90 8.64 8.34
C ALA A 131 -22.91 8.57 9.87
N ILE A 132 -21.81 8.11 10.49
CA ILE A 132 -21.64 8.10 11.95
C ILE A 132 -21.59 9.53 12.49
N SER A 133 -20.77 10.40 11.91
CA SER A 133 -20.65 11.81 12.34
C SER A 133 -22.00 12.53 12.28
N LYS A 134 -22.78 12.28 11.23
CA LYS A 134 -24.13 12.83 11.09
C LYS A 134 -25.08 12.28 12.17
N SER A 135 -25.07 10.97 12.41
CA SER A 135 -25.91 10.36 13.46
C SER A 135 -25.58 10.91 14.86
N VAL A 136 -24.32 11.23 15.15
CA VAL A 136 -23.91 11.82 16.42
C VAL A 136 -24.38 13.27 16.52
N ALA A 137 -24.17 14.06 15.47
CA ALA A 137 -24.61 15.46 15.42
C ALA A 137 -26.13 15.57 15.63
N ASP A 138 -26.92 14.71 14.99
CA ASP A 138 -28.38 14.71 15.12
C ASP A 138 -28.81 14.40 16.58
N ARG A 139 -28.12 13.49 17.27
CA ARG A 139 -28.40 13.14 18.68
C ARG A 139 -27.95 14.22 19.67
N LEU A 140 -26.92 15.01 19.34
CA LEU A 140 -26.38 16.07 20.19
C LEU A 140 -26.96 17.46 19.90
N GLY A 141 -28.05 17.54 19.12
CA GLY A 141 -28.79 18.78 18.95
C GLY A 141 -28.56 19.51 17.63
N GLY A 142 -28.00 18.85 16.60
CA GLY A 142 -27.91 19.36 15.23
C GLY A 142 -29.27 19.63 14.55
N GLY A 143 -30.37 19.33 15.23
CA GLY A 143 -31.73 19.57 14.75
C GLY A 143 -32.77 19.90 15.83
N LEU A 144 -32.38 20.37 17.04
CA LEU A 144 -33.38 20.83 18.01
C LEU A 144 -34.13 22.03 17.41
N PRO A 145 -35.46 21.93 17.14
CA PRO A 145 -36.26 23.11 16.91
C PRO A 145 -36.12 23.98 18.16
N SER A 146 -35.91 25.29 17.99
CA SER A 146 -35.83 26.28 19.07
C SER A 146 -36.76 25.85 20.21
N MET A 147 -36.18 25.46 21.36
CA MET A 147 -36.95 25.05 22.53
C MET A 147 -38.01 26.12 22.72
N ARG A 148 -39.29 25.79 22.44
CA ARG A 148 -40.38 26.76 22.51
C ARG A 148 -40.24 27.42 23.87
N LYS A 149 -39.99 28.74 23.89
CA LYS A 149 -39.94 29.52 25.12
C LYS A 149 -41.14 29.07 25.95
N VAL A 150 -40.88 28.51 27.13
CA VAL A 150 -41.93 28.30 28.12
C VAL A 150 -42.49 29.69 28.36
N SER A 151 -43.63 29.98 27.73
CA SER A 151 -44.37 31.21 27.96
C SER A 151 -44.82 31.12 29.41
N LEU A 152 -44.15 31.82 30.31
CA LEU A 152 -44.65 31.99 31.66
C LEU A 152 -46.06 32.57 31.52
N LEU A 153 -47.06 31.83 32.00
CA LEU A 153 -48.44 32.32 32.07
C LEU A 153 -48.44 33.65 32.85
N PRO A 154 -49.26 34.65 32.46
CA PRO A 154 -49.33 35.88 33.22
C PRO A 154 -49.77 35.56 34.64
N ARG A 155 -49.02 36.09 35.62
CA ARG A 155 -49.41 36.08 37.02
C ARG A 155 -50.76 36.81 37.10
N ILE A 156 -51.84 36.11 37.42
CA ILE A 156 -53.12 36.74 37.71
C ILE A 156 -52.92 37.55 38.99
N THR A 157 -52.90 38.87 38.85
CA THR A 157 -53.24 39.78 39.95
C THR A 157 -54.75 39.84 40.02
N ASP A 158 -55.30 39.40 41.14
CA ASP A 158 -56.27 40.14 41.95
C ASP A 158 -56.17 39.63 43.40
#